data_AF-A0A7H4LGS3-F1
#
_entry.id   AF-A0A7H4LGS3-F1
#
_cell.length_a   1.000
_cell.length_b   1.000
_cell.length_c   1.000
_cell.angle_alpha   90.00
_cell.angle_beta   90.00
_cell.angle_gamma   90.00
#
_symmetry.space_group_name_H-M   'P 1'
#
loop_
_entity.id
_entity.type
_entity.pdbx_description
1 polymer ?
#
loop_
_entity_poly.entity_id
_entity_poly.type
_entity_poly.pdbx_seq_one_letter_code
_entity_poly.pdbx_strand_id
1 'polypeptide(L)'
;MIMIQASTDSAASPLVTEALALQFAAKVACRLQLQRITFLTDNLSLAKVVASRDINSPIITWRCRQPISEFFQDTSQFSFTVYHISRNTNGIAHNCAHKVLNSRVEPVFNCTHSAHTNGSCPVLLSFLNFQIQGYVIHVVHCL
;
A
#
# COMPACT_ATOMS: atom_id res chain seq x y z
N MET A 1 3.39 -14.50 -3.43
CA MET A 1 3.38 -13.22 -2.67
C MET A 1 3.67 -12.08 -3.63
N ILE A 2 3.17 -10.86 -3.38
CA ILE A 2 3.48 -9.68 -4.21
C ILE A 2 4.15 -8.64 -3.31
N MET A 3 5.30 -8.11 -3.74
CA MET A 3 5.97 -6.98 -3.09
C MET A 3 5.97 -5.80 -4.04
N ILE A 4 5.56 -4.64 -3.53
CA ILE A 4 5.51 -3.40 -4.31
C ILE A 4 6.29 -2.33 -3.57
N GLN A 5 7.12 -1.60 -4.32
CA GLN A 5 7.86 -0.44 -3.86
C GLN A 5 7.33 0.79 -4.59
N ALA A 6 6.93 1.82 -3.83
CA ALA A 6 6.39 3.05 -4.39
C ALA A 6 6.84 4.27 -3.57
N SER A 7 6.90 5.43 -4.21
CA SER A 7 7.11 6.73 -3.56
C SER A 7 5.90 7.65 -3.77
N THR A 8 5.86 8.70 -2.96
CA THR A 8 4.93 9.83 -3.10
C THR A 8 5.64 11.10 -2.69
N ASP A 9 5.39 12.20 -3.40
CA ASP A 9 6.02 13.50 -3.14
C ASP A 9 5.29 14.29 -2.04
N SER A 10 4.11 13.83 -1.61
CA SER A 10 3.21 14.51 -0.68
C SER A 10 3.49 14.22 0.81
N ALA A 11 4.61 13.55 1.11
CA ALA A 11 4.93 13.10 2.46
C ALA A 11 5.48 14.23 3.34
N ALA A 12 4.61 14.84 4.15
CA ALA A 12 5.02 15.91 5.07
C ALA A 12 5.54 15.42 6.44
N SER A 13 5.35 14.14 6.77
CA SER A 13 5.88 13.50 7.98
C SER A 13 5.85 11.97 7.85
N PRO A 14 6.57 11.21 8.70
CA PRO A 14 6.48 9.75 8.71
C PRO A 14 5.05 9.24 8.88
N LEU A 15 4.26 9.83 9.78
CA LEU A 15 2.86 9.43 10.00
C LEU A 15 1.97 9.66 8.77
N VAL A 16 2.18 10.76 8.04
CA VAL A 16 1.47 11.02 6.77
C VAL A 16 1.89 9.99 5.71
N THR A 17 3.17 9.62 5.68
CA THR A 17 3.70 8.58 4.78
C THR A 17 3.05 7.22 5.04
N GLU A 18 2.88 6.84 6.30
CA GLU A 18 2.17 5.61 6.68
C GLU A 18 0.69 5.63 6.26
N ALA A 19 0.02 6.79 6.38
CA ALA A 19 -1.37 6.95 5.92
C ALA A 19 -1.48 6.85 4.38
N LEU A 20 -0.56 7.46 3.65
CA LEU A 20 -0.45 7.33 2.20
C LEU A 20 -0.12 5.88 1.79
N ALA A 21 0.73 5.16 2.54
CA ALA A 21 1.02 3.76 2.28
C ALA A 21 -0.23 2.87 2.41
N LEU A 22 -1.07 3.11 3.44
CA LEU A 22 -2.37 2.43 3.56
C LEU A 22 -3.30 2.73 2.38
N GLN A 23 -3.40 4.00 1.99
CA GLN A 23 -4.18 4.41 0.82
C GLN A 23 -3.68 3.74 -0.46
N PHE A 24 -2.37 3.73 -0.69
CA PHE A 24 -1.76 3.03 -1.82
C PHE A 24 -2.10 1.55 -1.84
N ALA A 25 -2.05 0.89 -0.68
CA ALA A 25 -2.45 -0.52 -0.56
C ALA A 25 -3.93 -0.75 -0.94
N ALA A 26 -4.82 0.18 -0.59
CA ALA A 26 -6.21 0.13 -1.04
C ALA A 26 -6.32 0.23 -2.56
N LYS A 27 -5.65 1.19 -3.19
CA LYS A 27 -5.64 1.35 -4.66
C LYS A 27 -5.08 0.11 -5.37
N VAL A 28 -4.03 -0.50 -4.81
CA VAL A 28 -3.50 -1.79 -5.29
C VAL A 28 -4.54 -2.89 -5.18
N ALA A 29 -5.25 -2.98 -4.05
CA ALA A 29 -6.28 -3.99 -3.85
C ALA A 29 -7.46 -3.82 -4.83
N CYS A 30 -7.89 -2.58 -5.11
CA CYS A 30 -8.85 -2.27 -6.16
C CYS A 30 -8.36 -2.76 -7.52
N ARG A 31 -7.10 -2.46 -7.87
CA ARG A 31 -6.52 -2.82 -9.16
C ARG A 31 -6.44 -4.33 -9.37
N LEU A 32 -6.17 -5.07 -8.30
CA LEU A 32 -6.15 -6.52 -8.25
C LEU A 32 -7.54 -7.15 -8.06
N GLN A 33 -8.60 -6.33 -8.01
CA GLN A 33 -10.00 -6.76 -7.86
C GLN A 33 -10.25 -7.66 -6.64
N LEU A 34 -9.53 -7.41 -5.55
CA LEU A 34 -9.69 -8.17 -4.30
C LEU A 34 -11.01 -7.82 -3.61
N GLN A 35 -11.68 -8.82 -3.01
CA GLN A 35 -13.04 -8.66 -2.46
C GLN A 35 -13.09 -8.67 -0.92
N ARG A 36 -12.17 -9.37 -0.27
CA ARG A 36 -12.06 -9.45 1.20
C ARG A 36 -10.61 -9.23 1.60
N ILE A 37 -10.31 -8.09 2.18
CA ILE A 37 -8.93 -7.66 2.44
C ILE A 37 -8.69 -7.50 3.94
N THR A 38 -7.52 -7.93 4.37
CA THR A 38 -7.00 -7.63 5.70
C THR A 38 -5.77 -6.74 5.53
N PHE A 39 -5.89 -5.48 5.94
CA PHE A 39 -4.77 -4.54 5.96
C PHE A 39 -3.99 -4.71 7.26
N LEU A 40 -2.67 -4.79 7.16
CA LEU A 40 -1.77 -4.88 8.31
C LEU A 40 -0.86 -3.66 8.31
N THR A 41 -0.72 -3.01 9.47
CA THR A 41 0.16 -1.85 9.66
C THR A 41 0.83 -1.93 11.03
N ASP A 42 2.06 -1.46 11.14
CA ASP A 42 2.74 -1.27 12.43
C ASP A 42 2.48 0.10 13.06
N ASN A 43 1.59 0.90 12.46
CA ASN A 43 1.12 2.15 13.03
C ASN A 43 -0.19 1.97 13.80
N LEU A 44 -0.09 1.85 15.13
CA LEU A 44 -1.24 1.66 16.02
C LEU A 44 -2.29 2.77 15.90
N SER A 45 -1.86 4.02 15.77
CA SER A 45 -2.75 5.18 15.65
C SER A 45 -3.62 5.09 14.41
N LEU A 46 -3.02 4.77 13.25
CA LEU A 46 -3.75 4.58 12.00
C LEU A 46 -4.67 3.35 12.05
N ALA A 47 -4.19 2.22 12.59
CA ALA A 47 -5.01 1.03 12.74
C ALA A 47 -6.27 1.30 13.56
N LYS A 48 -6.15 2.02 14.69
CA LYS A 48 -7.30 2.40 15.52
C LYS A 48 -8.29 3.28 14.78
N VAL A 49 -7.82 4.34 14.12
CA VAL A 49 -8.67 5.28 13.39
C VAL A 49 -9.39 4.62 12.21
N VAL A 50 -8.69 3.78 11.46
CA VAL A 50 -9.28 3.06 10.33
C VAL A 50 -10.29 2.03 10.81
N ALA A 51 -10.00 1.30 11.90
CA ALA A 51 -10.92 0.32 12.48
C ALA A 51 -12.18 0.96 13.05
N SER A 52 -12.07 2.11 13.73
CA SER A 52 -13.21 2.85 14.27
C SER A 52 -13.98 3.65 13.22
N ARG A 53 -13.41 3.80 12.01
CA ARG A 53 -13.93 4.69 10.95
C ARG A 53 -14.10 6.14 11.39
N ASP A 54 -13.32 6.58 12.39
CA ASP A 54 -13.39 7.93 12.94
C ASP A 54 -12.26 8.81 12.41
N ILE A 55 -12.47 9.39 11.22
CA ILE A 55 -11.50 10.29 10.58
C ILE A 55 -11.22 11.57 11.37
N ASN A 56 -12.14 11.98 12.26
CA ASN A 56 -12.00 13.19 13.05
C ASN A 56 -11.28 12.94 14.38
N SER A 57 -10.90 11.69 14.65
CA SER A 57 -10.20 11.29 15.86
C SER A 57 -8.95 12.16 16.10
N PRO A 58 -8.73 12.65 17.33
CA PRO A 58 -7.54 13.41 17.69
C PRO A 58 -6.26 12.55 17.71
N ILE A 59 -6.38 11.21 17.55
CA ILE A 59 -5.26 10.26 17.54
C ILE A 59 -4.35 10.49 16.32
N ILE A 60 -4.91 10.99 15.20
CA ILE A 60 -4.16 11.30 13.99
C ILE A 60 -4.09 12.82 13.77
N THR A 61 -3.02 13.27 13.14
CA THR A 61 -2.91 14.67 12.72
C THR A 61 -3.90 14.97 11.59
N TRP A 62 -4.35 16.23 11.49
CA TRP A 62 -5.28 16.67 10.45
C TRP A 62 -4.77 16.39 9.03
N ARG A 63 -3.44 16.36 8.82
CA ARG A 63 -2.81 16.04 7.53
C ARG A 63 -3.03 14.58 7.10
N CYS A 64 -3.34 13.67 8.03
CA CYS A 64 -3.68 12.28 7.70
C CYS A 64 -5.14 12.12 7.28
N ARG A 65 -6.00 13.13 7.47
CA ARG A 65 -7.43 12.99 7.17
C ARG A 65 -7.67 12.76 5.68
N GLN A 66 -7.00 13.51 4.81
CA GLN A 66 -7.14 13.32 3.36
C GLN A 66 -6.80 11.88 2.91
N PRO A 67 -5.58 11.35 3.15
CA PRO A 67 -5.24 10.00 2.68
C PRO A 67 -6.13 8.91 3.31
N ILE A 68 -6.58 9.08 4.56
CA ILE A 68 -7.51 8.15 5.20
C ILE A 68 -8.93 8.25 4.64
N SER A 69 -9.39 9.45 4.28
CA SER A 69 -10.66 9.64 3.55
C SER A 69 -10.61 8.95 2.20
N GLU A 70 -9.52 9.15 1.46
CA GLU A 70 -9.32 8.54 0.14
C GLU A 70 -9.19 7.01 0.28
N PHE A 71 -8.55 6.51 1.33
CA PHE A 71 -8.56 5.08 1.66
C PHE A 71 -9.99 4.54 1.83
N PHE A 72 -10.87 5.23 2.57
CA PHE A 72 -12.26 4.77 2.70
C PHE A 72 -13.04 4.81 1.39
N GLN A 73 -12.74 5.75 0.49
CA GLN A 73 -13.33 5.80 -0.84
C GLN A 73 -12.83 4.63 -1.71
N ASP A 74 -11.52 4.42 -1.76
CA ASP A 74 -10.88 3.33 -2.51
C ASP A 74 -11.38 1.96 -2.01
N THR A 75 -11.62 1.83 -0.71
CA THR A 75 -12.11 0.59 -0.09
C THR A 75 -13.63 0.42 -0.06
N SER A 76 -14.39 1.37 -0.61
CA SER A 76 -15.87 1.37 -0.53
C SER A 76 -16.53 0.16 -1.21
N GLN A 77 -15.85 -0.46 -2.18
CA GLN A 77 -16.39 -1.56 -2.99
C GLN A 77 -16.14 -2.95 -2.42
N PHE A 78 -15.38 -3.07 -1.33
CA PHE A 78 -15.01 -4.37 -0.77
C PHE A 78 -15.02 -4.39 0.75
N SER A 79 -15.15 -5.59 1.31
CA SER A 79 -15.08 -5.79 2.75
C SER A 79 -13.62 -5.78 3.21
N PHE A 80 -13.30 -4.97 4.21
CA PHE A 80 -11.96 -4.96 4.78
C PHE A 80 -11.95 -4.96 6.30
N THR A 81 -10.84 -5.46 6.85
CA THR A 81 -10.44 -5.28 8.25
C THR A 81 -9.04 -4.70 8.30
N VAL A 82 -8.70 -4.04 9.39
CA VAL A 82 -7.34 -3.52 9.62
C VAL A 82 -6.85 -4.01 10.98
N TYR A 83 -5.60 -4.47 11.03
CA TYR A 83 -4.96 -4.86 12.28
C TYR A 83 -3.62 -4.16 12.45
N HIS A 84 -3.34 -3.83 13.71
CA HIS A 84 -2.01 -3.46 14.12
C HIS A 84 -1.15 -4.72 14.29
N ILE A 85 0.05 -4.69 13.72
CA ILE A 85 1.08 -5.73 13.90
C ILE A 85 2.37 -5.09 14.41
N SER A 86 3.24 -5.87 15.05
CA SER A 86 4.54 -5.37 15.47
C SER A 86 5.46 -5.12 14.26
N ARG A 87 6.34 -4.11 14.37
CA ARG A 87 7.27 -3.73 13.29
C ARG A 87 8.20 -4.86 12.84
N ASN A 88 8.61 -5.75 13.74
CA ASN A 88 9.39 -6.95 13.40
C ASN A 88 8.63 -7.88 12.44
N THR A 89 7.30 -7.95 12.55
CA THR A 89 6.42 -8.71 11.65
C THR A 89 6.19 -7.96 10.33
N ASN A 90 6.18 -6.63 10.36
CA ASN A 90 6.02 -5.78 9.17
C ASN A 90 7.34 -5.54 8.39
N GLY A 91 8.35 -6.39 8.58
CA GLY A 91 9.70 -6.17 8.06
C GLY A 91 9.78 -6.05 6.53
N ILE A 92 8.93 -6.76 5.78
CA ILE A 92 8.91 -6.68 4.31
C ILE A 92 8.45 -5.29 3.84
N ALA A 93 7.32 -4.80 4.34
CA ALA A 93 6.81 -3.48 3.96
C ALA A 93 7.78 -2.38 4.39
N HIS A 94 8.36 -2.51 5.59
CA HIS A 94 9.38 -1.60 6.09
C HIS A 94 10.60 -1.54 5.16
N ASN A 95 11.13 -2.69 4.75
CA ASN A 95 12.26 -2.77 3.83
C ASN A 95 11.92 -2.21 2.43
N CYS A 96 10.71 -2.45 1.93
CA CYS A 96 10.24 -1.88 0.67
C CYS A 96 10.24 -0.35 0.70
N ALA A 97 9.69 0.25 1.77
CA ALA A 97 9.67 1.71 1.94
C ALA A 97 11.09 2.30 2.01
N HIS A 98 12.00 1.64 2.73
CA HIS A 98 13.39 2.09 2.86
C HIS A 98 14.19 2.01 1.55
N LYS A 99 13.94 1.01 0.69
CA LYS A 99 14.67 0.83 -0.58
C LYS A 99 14.37 1.94 -1.59
N VAL A 100 13.15 2.48 -1.58
CA VAL A 100 12.72 3.56 -2.48
C VAL A 100 13.44 4.87 -2.21
N LEU A 101 13.82 5.15 -0.96
CA LEU A 101 14.58 6.36 -0.61
C LEU A 101 15.91 6.47 -1.35
N ASN A 102 16.44 5.35 -1.85
CA ASN A 102 17.72 5.26 -2.56
C ASN A 102 17.58 4.89 -4.04
N SER A 103 16.37 4.68 -4.57
CA SER A 103 16.18 4.21 -5.96
C SER A 103 16.01 5.38 -6.93
N ARG A 104 16.95 5.53 -7.87
CA ARG A 104 16.88 6.46 -9.02
C ARG A 104 16.83 5.71 -10.37
N VAL A 105 16.12 4.58 -10.44
CA VAL A 105 16.15 3.70 -11.63
C VAL A 105 14.74 3.53 -12.19
N GLU A 106 14.67 3.25 -13.50
CA GLU A 106 13.46 2.80 -14.20
C GLU A 106 12.71 1.72 -13.42
N PRO A 107 11.37 1.68 -13.55
CA PRO A 107 10.56 0.77 -12.77
C PRO A 107 10.83 -0.70 -13.15
N VAL A 108 11.03 -1.55 -12.15
CA VAL A 108 11.35 -2.97 -12.32
C VAL A 108 10.12 -3.84 -12.06
N PHE A 109 9.70 -4.59 -13.07
CA PHE A 109 8.60 -5.56 -12.98
C PHE A 109 9.14 -6.97 -13.20
N ASN A 110 9.05 -7.83 -12.18
CA ASN A 110 9.59 -9.19 -12.26
C ASN A 110 8.66 -10.22 -11.61
N CYS A 111 8.65 -11.43 -12.16
CA CYS A 111 7.94 -12.59 -11.63
C CYS A 111 8.90 -13.77 -11.52
N THR A 112 9.03 -14.31 -10.31
CA THR A 112 9.82 -15.51 -10.00
C THR A 112 8.95 -16.68 -9.51
N HIS A 113 7.63 -16.48 -9.52
CA HIS A 113 6.68 -17.49 -9.07
C HIS A 113 6.63 -18.69 -10.03
N SER A 114 6.83 -19.90 -9.49
CA SER A 114 6.98 -21.12 -10.30
C SER A 114 5.72 -21.48 -11.11
N ALA A 115 4.53 -21.12 -10.65
CA ALA A 115 3.29 -21.36 -11.40
C ALA A 115 3.15 -20.43 -12.64
N HIS A 116 4.00 -19.42 -12.78
CA HIS A 116 3.98 -18.47 -13.90
C HIS A 116 5.16 -18.64 -14.87
N THR A 117 6.02 -19.65 -14.70
CA THR A 117 7.23 -19.84 -15.52
C THR A 117 6.94 -20.04 -17.01
N ASN A 118 5.79 -20.64 -17.34
CA ASN A 118 5.40 -20.96 -18.72
C ASN A 118 4.23 -20.09 -19.23
N GLY A 119 3.85 -19.04 -18.51
CA GLY A 119 2.69 -18.20 -18.83
C GLY A 119 2.88 -16.74 -18.45
N SER A 120 1.94 -15.88 -18.84
CA SER A 120 1.97 -14.47 -18.44
C SER A 120 1.58 -14.31 -16.97
N CYS A 121 2.41 -13.62 -16.18
CA CYS A 121 2.07 -13.33 -14.79
C CYS A 121 0.89 -12.34 -14.72
N PRO A 122 -0.29 -12.73 -14.18
CA PRO A 122 -1.47 -11.88 -14.15
C PRO A 122 -1.24 -10.61 -13.32
N VAL A 123 -0.43 -10.71 -12.26
CA VAL A 123 -0.02 -9.56 -11.45
C VAL A 123 0.72 -8.55 -12.32
N LEU A 124 1.79 -8.97 -13.00
CA LEU A 124 2.55 -8.02 -13.82
C LEU A 124 1.68 -7.40 -14.91
N LEU A 125 0.81 -8.19 -15.56
CA LEU A 125 -0.15 -7.68 -16.54
C LEU A 125 -1.08 -6.60 -15.96
N SER A 126 -1.57 -6.79 -14.74
CA SER A 126 -2.39 -5.76 -14.05
C SER A 126 -1.62 -4.46 -13.82
N PHE A 127 -0.29 -4.51 -13.70
CA PHE A 127 0.55 -3.36 -13.36
C PHE A 127 1.23 -2.66 -14.55
N LEU A 128 1.32 -3.28 -15.74
CA LEU A 128 2.01 -2.73 -16.92
C LEU A 128 1.57 -1.31 -17.33
N ASN A 129 0.27 -0.98 -17.16
CA ASN A 129 -0.29 0.35 -17.46
C ASN A 129 -0.93 0.98 -16.22
N PHE A 130 -0.53 0.56 -15.02
CA PHE A 130 -1.14 1.06 -13.81
C PHE A 130 -0.50 2.37 -13.37
N GLN A 131 -1.13 3.47 -13.75
CA GLN A 131 -0.80 4.78 -13.23
C GLN A 131 -1.69 5.09 -12.03
N ILE A 132 -1.07 5.43 -10.92
CA ILE A 132 -1.79 5.85 -9.72
C ILE A 132 -1.48 7.32 -9.48
N GLN A 133 -2.53 8.14 -9.44
CA GLN A 133 -2.37 9.54 -9.10
C GLN A 133 -1.74 9.69 -7.71
N GLY A 134 -0.66 10.50 -7.63
CA GLY A 134 0.04 10.80 -6.39
C GLY A 134 1.10 9.77 -5.96
N TYR A 135 1.30 8.70 -6.75
CA TYR A 135 2.29 7.67 -6.45
C TYR A 135 3.12 7.30 -7.68
N VAL A 136 4.40 6.98 -7.45
CA VAL A 136 5.29 6.40 -8.46
C VAL A 136 5.65 5.00 -8.02
N ILE A 137 5.33 4.01 -8.85
CA ILE A 137 5.71 2.61 -8.61
C ILE A 137 7.11 2.39 -9.15
N HIS A 138 8.03 1.93 -8.30
CA HIS A 138 9.42 1.64 -8.65
C HIS A 138 9.67 0.16 -8.88
N VAL A 139 9.02 -0.70 -8.11
CA VAL A 139 9.23 -2.15 -8.19
C VAL A 139 7.93 -2.89 -7.98
N VAL A 140 7.67 -3.90 -8.81
CA VAL A 140 6.66 -4.94 -8.57
C VAL A 140 7.31 -6.31 -8.72
N HIS A 141 7.37 -7.05 -7.61
CA HIS A 141 7.89 -8.42 -7.58
C HIS A 141 6.78 -9.40 -7.23
N CYS A 142 6.49 -10.32 -8.15
CA CYS A 142 5.69 -11.51 -7.87
C CYS A 142 6.63 -12.66 -7.50
N LEU A 143 6.54 -13.15 -6.26
CA LEU A 143 7.32 -14.26 -5.71
C LEU A 143 6.46 -15.51 -5.57
#